data_AF-A0A7W0YWI5-F1
#
_entry.id   AF-A0A7W0YWI5-F1
#
_cell.length_a   1.000
_cell.length_b   1.000
_cell.length_c   1.000
_cell.angle_alpha   90.00
_cell.angle_beta   90.00
_cell.angle_gamma   90.00
#
_symmetry.space_group_name_H-M   'P 1'
#
loop_
_entity.id
_entity.type
_entity.pdbx_description
1 polymer ?
#
loop_
_entity_poly.entity_id
_entity_poly.type
_entity_poly.pdbx_seq_one_letter_code
_entity_poly.pdbx_strand_id
1 'polypeptide(L)'
;MVLRLLERAFPRSEYLYTGSLGTIALCIALWIRAKTIGEDERANAERRAMFVGLWPPMFWLIGDTVRRQEERRARARSLQMLRR
;
A
#
# COMPACT_ATOMS: atom_id res chain seq x y z
N MET A 1 2.81 19.47 -4.50
CA MET A 1 3.98 18.84 -5.17
C MET A 1 4.00 17.33 -4.96
N VAL A 2 3.88 16.85 -3.72
CA VAL A 2 3.89 15.42 -3.35
C VAL A 2 2.88 14.56 -4.12
N LEU A 3 1.61 14.96 -4.20
CA LEU A 3 0.58 14.22 -4.96
C LEU A 3 0.95 13.99 -6.43
N ARG A 4 1.55 14.99 -7.10
CA ARG A 4 2.00 14.85 -8.49
C ARG A 4 3.19 13.89 -8.63
N LEU A 5 4.05 13.84 -7.61
CA LEU A 5 5.16 12.89 -7.55
C LEU A 5 4.63 11.47 -7.36
N LEU A 6 3.64 11.32 -6.48
CA LEU A 6 3.00 10.06 -6.16
C LEU A 6 2.26 9.47 -7.37
N GLU A 7 1.59 10.31 -8.16
CA GLU A 7 0.97 9.90 -9.42
C GLU A 7 1.98 9.42 -10.47
N ARG A 8 3.17 10.02 -10.51
CA ARG A 8 4.24 9.58 -11.40
C ARG A 8 4.87 8.26 -10.94
N ALA A 9 5.04 8.10 -9.64
CA ALA A 9 5.61 6.90 -9.04
C ALA A 9 4.62 5.72 -9.05
N PHE A 10 3.33 6.00 -8.87
CA PHE A 10 2.26 5.00 -8.81
C PHE A 10 1.13 5.39 -9.77
N PRO A 11 1.27 5.05 -11.06
CA PRO A 11 0.28 5.40 -12.09
C PRO A 11 -1.04 4.65 -11.95
N ARG A 12 -1.10 3.63 -11.08
CA ARG A 12 -2.29 2.81 -10.84
C ARG A 12 -2.47 2.53 -9.36
N SER A 13 -3.65 2.85 -8.83
CA SER A 13 -4.01 2.59 -7.42
C SER A 13 -3.93 1.11 -7.03
N GLU A 14 -4.14 0.20 -7.98
CA GLU A 14 -4.05 -1.26 -7.79
C GLU A 14 -2.71 -1.72 -7.19
N TYR A 15 -1.58 -1.12 -7.57
CA TYR A 15 -0.25 -1.49 -7.03
C TYR A 15 -0.09 -1.16 -5.54
N LEU A 16 -0.78 -0.13 -5.07
CA LEU A 16 -0.72 0.29 -3.67
C LEU A 16 -1.60 -0.62 -2.79
N TYR A 17 -2.74 -1.08 -3.30
CA TYR A 17 -3.56 -2.07 -2.62
C TYR A 17 -2.87 -3.44 -2.56
N THR A 18 -2.25 -3.89 -3.65
CA THR A 18 -1.48 -5.14 -3.64
C THR A 18 -0.24 -5.04 -2.75
N GLY A 19 0.45 -3.89 -2.73
CA GLY A 19 1.53 -3.60 -1.79
C GLY A 19 1.09 -3.63 -0.32
N SER A 20 -0.11 -3.11 -0.03
CA SER A 20 -0.73 -3.21 1.30
C SER A 20 -0.96 -4.67 1.71
N LEU A 21 -1.53 -5.49 0.83
CA LEU A 21 -1.74 -6.91 1.12
C LEU A 21 -0.41 -7.67 1.23
N GLY A 22 0.58 -7.32 0.40
CA GLY A 22 1.92 -7.88 0.44
C GLY A 22 2.65 -7.60 1.77
N THR A 23 2.44 -6.43 2.37
CA THR A 23 3.01 -6.11 3.69
C THR A 23 2.35 -6.89 4.83
N ILE A 24 1.05 -7.16 4.74
CA ILE A 24 0.37 -8.08 5.66
C ILE A 24 0.98 -9.49 5.53
N ALA A 25 1.10 -10.00 4.31
CA ALA A 25 1.68 -11.32 4.04
C ALA A 25 3.13 -11.41 4.56
N LEU A 26 3.94 -10.37 4.33
CA LEU A 26 5.31 -10.30 4.84
C LEU A 26 5.37 -10.28 6.37
N CYS A 27 4.49 -9.52 7.02
CA CYS A 27 4.37 -9.49 8.48
C CYS A 27 4.07 -10.89 9.04
N ILE A 28 3.11 -11.61 8.44
CA ILE A 28 2.74 -12.97 8.84
C ILE A 28 3.92 -13.93 8.62
N ALA A 29 4.59 -13.86 7.46
CA ALA A 29 5.74 -14.70 7.17
C ALA A 29 6.90 -14.48 8.15
N LEU A 30 7.19 -13.22 8.49
CA LEU A 30 8.21 -12.86 9.48
C LEU A 30 7.83 -13.35 10.88
N TRP A 31 6.54 -13.29 11.26
CA TRP A 31 6.07 -13.80 12.55
C TRP A 31 6.19 -15.32 12.65
N ILE A 32 5.78 -16.05 11.59
CA ILE A 32 5.95 -17.51 11.54
C ILE A 32 7.43 -17.88 11.64
N ARG A 33 8.31 -17.16 10.94
CA ARG A 33 9.76 -17.35 11.02
C ARG A 33 10.33 -16.98 12.39
N ALA A 34 9.81 -15.95 13.06
CA ALA A 34 10.26 -15.57 14.41
C ALA A 34 9.99 -16.69 15.44
N LYS A 35 8.93 -17.47 15.25
CA LYS A 35 8.61 -18.62 16.12
C LYS A 35 9.59 -19.80 15.99
N THR A 36 10.41 -19.84 14.94
CA THR A 36 11.41 -20.91 14.74
C THR A 36 12.79 -20.56 15.26
N ILE A 37 12.96 -19.37 15.85
CA ILE A 37 14.25 -18.84 16.33
C ILE A 37 14.22 -18.78 17.87
N GLY A 38 15.38 -18.96 18.52
CA GLY A 38 15.54 -18.91 19.98
C GLY A 38 15.01 -17.62 20.63
N GLU A 39 14.71 -17.69 21.92
CA GLU A 39 13.90 -16.70 22.66
C GLU A 39 14.44 -15.25 22.57
N ASP A 40 15.76 -15.06 22.62
CA ASP A 40 16.39 -13.73 22.54
C ASP A 40 16.25 -13.07 21.16
N GLU A 41 16.38 -13.86 20.09
CA GLU A 41 16.27 -13.38 18.71
C GLU A 41 14.80 -13.22 18.29
N ARG A 42 13.90 -14.03 18.87
CA ARG A 42 12.46 -13.94 18.66
C ARG A 42 11.91 -12.57 19.04
N ALA A 43 12.31 -12.00 20.18
CA ALA A 43 11.86 -10.68 20.61
C ALA A 43 12.26 -9.55 19.62
N ASN A 44 13.45 -9.64 19.03
CA ASN A 44 13.88 -8.71 17.97
C ASN A 44 13.09 -8.90 16.67
N ALA A 45 12.82 -10.15 16.30
CA ALA A 45 12.04 -10.48 15.11
C ALA A 45 10.57 -10.05 15.23
N GLU A 46 9.94 -10.24 16.40
CA GLU A 46 8.58 -9.79 16.69
C GLU A 46 8.43 -8.26 16.57
N ARG A 47 9.40 -7.49 17.09
CA ARG A 47 9.43 -6.02 16.94
C ARG A 47 9.46 -5.61 15.47
N ARG A 48 10.30 -6.25 14.66
CA ARG A 48 10.40 -5.96 13.21
C ARG A 48 9.13 -6.32 12.46
N ALA A 49 8.50 -7.46 12.79
CA ALA A 49 7.24 -7.87 12.20
C ALA A 49 6.11 -6.87 12.50
N MET A 50 6.01 -6.39 13.75
CA MET A 50 5.03 -5.36 14.13
C MET A 50 5.20 -4.07 13.32
N PHE A 51 6.44 -3.62 13.08
CA PHE A 51 6.69 -2.45 12.23
C PHE A 51 6.22 -2.67 10.79
N VAL A 52 6.46 -3.84 10.20
CA VAL A 52 5.98 -4.18 8.84
C VAL A 52 4.45 -4.21 8.79
N GLY A 53 3.81 -4.71 9.84
CA GLY A 53 2.35 -4.73 9.98
C GLY A 53 1.68 -3.35 10.06
N LEU A 54 2.44 -2.26 10.23
CA LEU A 54 1.92 -0.88 10.28
C LEU A 54 1.83 -0.22 8.89
N TRP A 55 2.55 -0.73 7.89
CA TRP A 55 2.56 -0.20 6.52
C TRP A 55 1.28 -0.44 5.70
N PRO A 56 0.51 -1.54 5.89
CA PRO A 56 -0.73 -1.78 5.17
C PRO A 56 -1.72 -0.61 5.18
N PRO A 57 -2.14 -0.06 6.34
CA PRO A 57 -3.09 1.06 6.35
C PRO A 57 -2.54 2.29 5.61
N MET A 58 -1.23 2.54 5.67
CA MET A 58 -0.61 3.64 4.92
C MET A 58 -0.68 3.42 3.41
N PHE A 59 -0.28 2.25 2.92
CA PHE A 59 -0.37 1.94 1.49
C PHE A 59 -1.80 1.95 0.98
N TRP A 60 -2.75 1.46 1.77
CA TRP A 60 -4.16 1.47 1.44
C TRP A 60 -4.73 2.88 1.32
N LEU A 61 -4.44 3.76 2.29
CA LEU A 61 -4.90 5.16 2.27
C LEU A 61 -4.30 5.93 1.09
N ILE A 62 -3.02 5.73 0.81
CA ILE A 62 -2.37 6.32 -0.38
C ILE A 62 -3.07 5.82 -1.66
N GLY A 63 -3.35 4.51 -1.75
CA GLY A 63 -4.13 3.92 -2.84
C GLY A 63 -5.49 4.58 -3.03
N ASP A 64 -6.23 4.84 -1.95
CA ASP A 64 -7.55 5.50 -2.03
C ASP A 64 -7.45 6.93 -2.56
N THR A 65 -6.42 7.68 -2.16
CA THR A 65 -6.19 9.02 -2.71
C THR A 65 -5.90 9.01 -4.22
N VAL A 66 -5.10 8.04 -4.69
CA VAL A 66 -4.78 7.89 -6.12
C VAL A 66 -6.03 7.47 -6.91
N ARG A 67 -6.80 6.50 -6.40
CA ARG A 67 -8.04 6.01 -7.04
C ARG A 67 -9.07 7.13 -7.24
N ARG A 68 -9.29 7.95 -6.20
CA ARG A 68 -10.21 9.10 -6.30
C ARG A 68 -9.80 10.09 -7.40
N GLN A 69 -8.50 10.24 -7.65
CA GLN A 69 -8.00 11.11 -8.72
C GLN A 69 -8.16 10.47 -10.10
N GLU A 70 -7.93 9.15 -10.22
CA GLU A 70 -8.21 8.39 -11.44
C GLU A 70 -9.68 8.52 -11.85
N GLU A 71 -10.60 8.34 -10.90
CA GLU A 71 -12.04 8.49 -11.10
C GLU A 71 -12.43 9.91 -11.56
N ARG A 72 -11.84 10.95 -10.93
CA ARG A 72 -12.06 12.35 -11.34
C ARG A 72 -11.60 12.62 -12.77
N ARG A 73 -10.43 12.09 -13.17
CA ARG A 73 -9.91 12.21 -14.54
C ARG A 73 -10.77 11.47 -15.55
N ALA A 74 -11.25 10.27 -15.20
CA ALA A 74 -12.16 9.51 -16.04
C ALA A 74 -13.46 10.28 -16.30
N ARG A 75 -14.08 10.81 -15.24
CA ARG A 75 -15.31 11.64 -15.36
C ARG A 75 -15.11 12.88 -16.21
N ALA A 76 -13.99 13.60 -16.03
CA ALA A 76 -13.69 14.79 -16.83
C ALA A 76 -13.57 14.46 -18.33
N ARG A 77 -12.94 13.33 -18.68
CA ARG A 77 -12.83 12.86 -20.07
C ARG A 77 -14.20 12.47 -20.66
N SER A 78 -15.04 11.76 -19.90
CA SER A 78 -16.38 11.40 -20.35
C SER A 78 -17.25 12.63 -20.62
N LEU A 79 -17.19 13.65 -19.77
CA LEU A 79 -17.91 14.92 -19.98
C LEU A 79 -17.43 15.66 -21.23
N GLN A 80 -16.14 15.61 -21.54
CA GLN A 80 -15.61 16.19 -22.78
C GLN A 80 -16.09 15.44 -24.03
N MET A 81 -16.23 14.12 -23.97
CA MET A 81 -16.76 13.32 -25.08
C MET A 81 -18.24 13.59 -25.33
N LEU A 82 -19.05 13.75 -24.28
CA LEU A 82 -20.48 14.08 -24.40
C LEU A 82 -20.75 15.51 -24.89
N ARG A 83 -19.75 16.40 -24.80
CA ARG A 83 -19.84 17.81 -25.21
C ARG A 83 -19.36 18.04 -26.65
N ARG A 84 -18.87 16.99 -27.32
CA ARG A 84 -18.52 16.96 -28.74
C ARG A 84 -19.63 16.27 -29.52
#